data_AF-A0A1G4SFP3-F1
#
_entry.id   AF-A0A1G4SFP3-F1
#
_cell.length_a   1.000
_cell.length_b   1.000
_cell.length_c   1.000
_cell.angle_alpha   90.00
_cell.angle_beta   90.00
_cell.angle_gamma   90.00
#
_symmetry.space_group_name_H-M   'P 1'
#
loop_
_entity.id
_entity.type
_entity.pdbx_description
1 polymer ?
#
loop_
_entity_poly.entity_id
_entity_poly.type
_entity_poly.pdbx_seq_one_letter_code
_entity_poly.pdbx_strand_id
1 'polypeptide(L)'
;MKTPFKLLTLSIAGACLLTAGVSGSRASAEPSSASVPVQAVPISAPVQQGAVKVSAKAVQEKTDQYSADLSIPVIEGLKDKKYQDQLNDILERHAMKDLELMKKQAANDAADAKKDGYEFNPYEVIVKYEVKAEGGATDGGMFSITVETYVYTGGAHGISRTDTYNVLNQDAAKRIELKDLFGADYKQTIDKHIKDEIAKHPDDYFKDGFEGIVDTQSFYIHQGSAVIVFAPYEIAPYSTGMPEFAIPLPNQAQTPGADARSKPHTLVVNGKKLSIIDGTVYTDAKGTVTVPLRSVAESLGYELKWNAEQQAVELQKEAQWSIVRMGKDEYVMNKMAPVSLGTAPAINSEGKMYVPLAFFSDILKADVKSEAGTITIR
;
A
#
# COMPACT_ATOMS: atom_id res chain seq x y z
N MET A 1 7.53 38.54 -13.76
CA MET A 1 6.77 37.82 -14.80
C MET A 1 5.68 37.02 -14.10
N LYS A 2 4.42 37.21 -14.50
CA LYS A 2 3.28 36.43 -13.99
C LYS A 2 3.10 35.22 -14.89
N THR A 3 3.45 34.04 -14.43
CA THR A 3 2.87 32.79 -14.92
C THR A 3 2.48 31.96 -13.70
N PRO A 4 1.17 31.72 -13.47
CA PRO A 4 0.75 30.83 -12.40
C PRO A 4 1.19 29.42 -12.77
N PHE A 5 1.78 28.69 -11.81
CA PHE A 5 1.96 27.26 -11.90
C PHE A 5 0.61 26.64 -12.29
N LYS A 6 0.52 26.03 -13.47
CA LYS A 6 -0.67 25.28 -13.87
C LYS A 6 -0.51 23.87 -13.31
N LEU A 7 -1.10 23.60 -12.15
CA LEU A 7 -1.22 22.23 -11.66
C LEU A 7 -2.12 21.45 -12.63
N LEU A 8 -1.66 20.28 -13.07
CA LEU A 8 -2.54 19.29 -13.65
C LEU A 8 -3.53 18.88 -12.54
N THR A 9 -4.80 19.25 -12.66
CA THR A 9 -5.84 18.65 -11.83
C THR A 9 -5.98 17.20 -12.24
N LEU A 10 -5.36 16.32 -11.46
CA LEU A 10 -5.66 14.90 -11.47
C LEU A 10 -7.18 14.76 -11.29
N SER A 11 -7.81 14.03 -12.21
CA SER A 11 -9.26 13.80 -12.14
C SER A 11 -9.58 13.21 -10.77
N ILE A 12 -10.44 13.85 -9.98
CA ILE A 12 -10.99 13.23 -8.76
C ILE A 12 -11.84 12.07 -9.24
N ALA A 13 -11.37 10.83 -9.09
CA ALA A 13 -12.19 9.65 -9.30
C ALA A 13 -13.11 9.47 -8.08
N GLY A 14 -14.03 10.42 -7.91
CA GLY A 14 -15.14 10.29 -6.99
C GLY A 14 -16.03 9.14 -7.47
N ALA A 15 -16.10 8.08 -6.66
CA ALA A 15 -17.16 7.07 -6.60
C ALA A 15 -18.11 7.04 -7.82
N CYS A 16 -17.72 6.36 -8.90
CA CYS A 16 -18.61 6.12 -10.03
C CYS A 16 -19.77 5.21 -9.60
N LEU A 17 -20.95 5.81 -9.47
CA LEU A 17 -22.24 5.13 -9.33
C LEU A 17 -22.51 4.26 -10.57
N LEU A 18 -22.41 2.94 -10.43
CA LEU A 18 -22.96 2.00 -11.40
C LEU A 18 -24.46 1.88 -11.13
N THR A 19 -25.29 2.58 -11.91
CA THR A 19 -26.74 2.40 -11.89
C THR A 19 -27.10 1.07 -12.55
N ALA A 20 -27.71 0.16 -11.80
CA ALA A 20 -28.24 -1.11 -12.32
C ALA A 20 -29.49 -0.86 -13.18
N GLY A 21 -29.43 -1.26 -14.45
CA GLY A 21 -30.58 -1.32 -15.37
C GLY A 21 -31.19 -2.73 -15.43
N VAL A 22 -32.52 -2.78 -15.41
CA VAL A 22 -33.37 -3.97 -15.23
C VAL A 22 -33.73 -4.68 -16.56
N SER A 23 -33.72 -6.02 -16.51
CA SER A 23 -34.45 -7.07 -17.25
C SER A 23 -34.50 -7.11 -18.79
N GLY A 24 -34.14 -8.30 -19.30
CA GLY A 24 -34.60 -8.84 -20.58
C GLY A 24 -34.53 -10.37 -20.58
N SER A 25 -35.69 -11.04 -20.57
CA SER A 25 -35.86 -12.50 -20.59
C SER A 25 -35.74 -13.09 -22.00
N ARG A 26 -35.20 -14.32 -22.10
CA ARG A 26 -35.58 -15.47 -22.98
C ARG A 26 -34.37 -16.40 -23.07
N ALA A 27 -34.40 -17.68 -22.68
CA ALA A 27 -35.23 -18.84 -23.02
C ALA A 27 -34.29 -19.90 -23.63
N SER A 28 -34.36 -21.12 -23.08
CA SER A 28 -33.47 -22.26 -23.30
C SER A 28 -33.54 -22.86 -24.70
N ALA A 29 -32.44 -23.51 -25.11
CA ALA A 29 -32.48 -24.73 -25.89
C ALA A 29 -31.20 -25.57 -25.64
N GLU A 30 -31.41 -26.81 -25.21
CA GLU A 30 -30.51 -27.96 -25.35
C GLU A 30 -31.26 -28.97 -26.27
N PRO A 31 -30.62 -29.95 -26.97
CA PRO A 31 -29.88 -31.00 -26.26
C PRO A 31 -28.75 -31.78 -27.00
N SER A 32 -28.04 -32.57 -26.18
CA SER A 32 -27.57 -33.96 -26.37
C SER A 32 -26.44 -34.33 -27.34
N SER A 33 -25.36 -34.92 -26.80
CA SER A 33 -25.06 -36.35 -27.00
C SER A 33 -24.05 -36.88 -25.98
N ALA A 34 -24.29 -38.09 -25.46
CA ALA A 34 -23.57 -38.77 -24.40
C ALA A 34 -22.26 -39.46 -24.84
N SER A 35 -21.33 -39.73 -23.89
CA SER A 35 -20.80 -41.10 -23.67
C SER A 35 -19.82 -41.25 -22.46
N VAL A 36 -20.01 -42.40 -21.77
CA VAL A 36 -19.18 -43.24 -20.86
C VAL A 36 -18.80 -42.74 -19.43
N PRO A 37 -19.06 -43.54 -18.36
CA PRO A 37 -18.68 -43.20 -16.99
C PRO A 37 -17.26 -43.67 -16.66
N VAL A 38 -16.45 -42.77 -16.07
CA VAL A 38 -15.21 -43.13 -15.36
C VAL A 38 -15.46 -42.91 -13.87
N GLN A 39 -15.43 -43.99 -13.09
CA GLN A 39 -15.46 -43.91 -11.62
C GLN A 39 -14.10 -43.42 -11.13
N ALA A 40 -14.00 -42.12 -10.84
CA ALA A 40 -12.89 -41.55 -10.09
C ALA A 40 -13.27 -41.48 -8.60
N VAL A 41 -12.41 -42.06 -7.76
CA VAL A 41 -12.50 -41.97 -6.29
C VAL A 41 -12.27 -40.51 -5.90
N PRO A 42 -13.19 -39.82 -5.19
CA PRO A 42 -12.96 -38.45 -4.77
C PRO A 42 -11.97 -38.45 -3.60
N ILE A 43 -10.76 -37.96 -3.85
CA ILE A 43 -9.93 -37.39 -2.79
C ILE A 43 -10.43 -35.95 -2.64
N SER A 44 -11.35 -35.73 -1.69
CA SER A 44 -11.76 -34.39 -1.30
C SER A 44 -10.62 -33.71 -0.53
N ALA A 45 -9.62 -33.20 -1.25
CA ALA A 45 -8.87 -32.06 -0.76
C ALA A 45 -9.79 -30.83 -0.91
N PRO A 46 -10.03 -30.05 0.15
CA PRO A 46 -10.73 -28.78 -0.01
C PRO A 46 -9.92 -27.93 -1.01
N VAL A 47 -10.56 -27.55 -2.10
CA VAL A 47 -10.05 -26.47 -2.95
C VAL A 47 -9.95 -25.25 -2.03
N GLN A 48 -8.74 -24.77 -1.79
CA GLN A 48 -8.54 -23.50 -1.09
C GLN A 48 -8.96 -22.39 -2.05
N GLN A 49 -10.26 -22.17 -2.12
CA GLN A 49 -10.93 -21.19 -2.94
C GLN A 49 -10.89 -19.87 -2.17
N GLY A 50 -9.94 -18.96 -2.45
CA GLY A 50 -9.96 -17.71 -1.69
C GLY A 50 -8.81 -16.69 -1.77
N ALA A 51 -7.94 -16.69 -2.76
CA ALA A 51 -7.03 -15.54 -2.93
C ALA A 51 -7.33 -14.86 -4.26
N VAL A 52 -7.88 -13.65 -4.21
CA VAL A 52 -7.92 -12.76 -5.37
C VAL A 52 -6.47 -12.45 -5.73
N LYS A 53 -6.09 -12.75 -6.97
CA LYS A 53 -4.75 -12.48 -7.48
C LYS A 53 -4.75 -11.14 -8.19
N VAL A 54 -3.70 -10.36 -7.98
CA VAL A 54 -3.48 -9.11 -8.70
C VAL A 54 -2.16 -9.21 -9.43
N SER A 55 -2.19 -8.92 -10.72
CA SER A 55 -1.02 -8.83 -11.59
C SER A 55 -0.91 -7.43 -12.18
N ALA A 56 0.18 -7.14 -12.89
CA ALA A 56 0.42 -5.83 -13.48
C ALA A 56 0.38 -5.89 -15.01
N LYS A 57 -0.41 -5.02 -15.64
CA LYS A 57 -0.24 -4.62 -17.03
C LYS A 57 0.70 -3.42 -17.07
N ALA A 58 1.90 -3.61 -17.63
CA ALA A 58 2.90 -2.55 -17.72
C ALA A 58 2.68 -1.68 -18.96
N VAL A 59 2.74 -0.35 -18.79
CA VAL A 59 2.86 0.62 -19.90
C VAL A 59 4.08 1.49 -19.62
N GLN A 60 5.07 1.40 -20.49
CA GLN A 60 6.31 2.17 -20.37
C GLN A 60 6.54 2.98 -21.65
N GLU A 61 6.70 4.29 -21.49
CA GLU A 61 6.99 5.22 -22.58
C GLU A 61 8.06 6.21 -22.14
N LYS A 62 8.93 6.61 -23.07
CA LYS A 62 9.93 7.66 -22.83
C LYS A 62 10.14 8.48 -24.10
N THR A 63 10.00 9.79 -23.99
CA THR A 63 10.22 10.77 -25.04
C THR A 63 11.01 11.97 -24.49
N ASP A 64 11.33 12.94 -25.34
CA ASP A 64 11.92 14.21 -24.90
C ASP A 64 10.91 15.10 -24.14
N GLN A 65 9.62 14.75 -24.17
CA GLN A 65 8.55 15.52 -23.52
C GLN A 65 8.07 14.89 -22.21
N TYR A 66 8.16 13.56 -22.08
CA TYR A 66 7.70 12.86 -20.89
C TYR A 66 8.27 11.45 -20.74
N SER A 67 8.22 10.92 -19.51
CA SER A 67 8.32 9.50 -19.16
C SER A 67 7.01 8.98 -18.55
N ALA A 68 6.70 7.72 -18.81
CA ALA A 68 5.58 7.02 -18.21
C ALA A 68 6.03 5.63 -17.75
N ASP A 69 5.73 5.28 -16.51
CA ASP A 69 5.92 3.94 -15.95
C ASP A 69 4.67 3.52 -15.16
N LEU A 70 3.73 2.87 -15.85
CA LEU A 70 2.44 2.48 -15.27
C LEU A 70 2.44 0.97 -15.01
N SER A 71 2.26 0.60 -13.75
CA SER A 71 1.87 -0.73 -13.32
C SER A 71 0.37 -0.75 -13.06
N ILE A 72 -0.43 -1.06 -14.08
CA ILE A 72 -1.89 -1.06 -13.99
C ILE A 72 -2.34 -2.41 -13.39
N PRO A 73 -3.07 -2.44 -12.26
CA PRO A 73 -3.50 -3.71 -11.66
C PRO A 73 -4.53 -4.43 -12.53
N VAL A 74 -4.35 -5.74 -12.66
CA VAL A 74 -5.29 -6.67 -13.30
C VAL A 74 -5.69 -7.72 -12.26
N ILE A 75 -6.98 -7.73 -11.93
CA ILE A 75 -7.57 -8.53 -10.87
C ILE A 75 -8.15 -9.81 -11.45
N GLU A 76 -7.82 -10.94 -10.83
CA GLU A 76 -8.37 -12.26 -11.12
C GLU A 76 -8.82 -12.97 -9.85
N GLY A 77 -9.87 -13.78 -9.95
CA GLY A 77 -10.32 -14.63 -8.85
C GLY A 77 -11.43 -14.04 -7.98
N LEU A 78 -11.99 -12.88 -8.36
CA LEU A 78 -13.28 -12.46 -7.80
C LEU A 78 -14.37 -13.47 -8.20
N LYS A 79 -15.32 -13.70 -7.28
CA LYS A 79 -16.46 -14.61 -7.49
C LYS A 79 -17.43 -14.05 -8.53
N ASP A 80 -17.73 -12.75 -8.44
CA ASP A 80 -18.49 -12.03 -9.46
C ASP A 80 -17.59 -11.63 -10.63
N LYS A 81 -17.64 -12.41 -11.72
CA LYS A 81 -16.82 -12.17 -12.92
C LYS A 81 -17.21 -10.90 -13.66
N LYS A 82 -18.49 -10.53 -13.65
CA LYS A 82 -18.93 -9.29 -14.30
C LYS A 82 -18.35 -8.08 -13.58
N TYR A 83 -18.41 -8.08 -12.24
CA TYR A 83 -17.80 -7.02 -11.44
C TYR A 83 -16.28 -6.98 -11.62
N GLN A 84 -15.61 -8.14 -11.70
CA GLN A 84 -14.18 -8.23 -11.97
C GLN A 84 -13.79 -7.52 -13.27
N ASP A 85 -14.50 -7.83 -14.36
CA ASP A 85 -14.22 -7.23 -15.68
C ASP A 85 -14.47 -5.72 -15.66
N GLN A 86 -15.55 -5.28 -14.99
CA GLN A 86 -15.84 -3.85 -14.81
C GLN A 86 -14.76 -3.14 -14.01
N LEU A 87 -14.25 -3.74 -12.94
CA LEU A 87 -13.21 -3.15 -12.11
C LEU A 87 -11.88 -3.05 -12.88
N ASN A 88 -11.49 -4.09 -13.61
CA ASN A 88 -10.30 -4.07 -14.46
C ASN A 88 -10.39 -2.98 -15.55
N ASP A 89 -11.55 -2.83 -16.20
CA ASP A 89 -11.81 -1.78 -17.18
C ASP A 89 -11.74 -0.37 -16.56
N ILE A 90 -12.27 -0.17 -15.35
CA ILE A 90 -12.14 1.10 -14.61
C ILE A 90 -10.68 1.43 -14.31
N LEU A 91 -9.92 0.47 -13.78
CA LEU A 91 -8.51 0.63 -13.42
C LEU A 91 -7.67 1.01 -14.64
N GLU A 92 -7.85 0.31 -15.76
CA GLU A 92 -7.16 0.62 -17.00
C GLU A 92 -7.56 1.99 -17.54
N ARG A 93 -8.87 2.29 -17.60
CA ARG A 93 -9.35 3.58 -18.12
C ARG A 93 -8.84 4.76 -17.31
N HIS A 94 -8.78 4.65 -15.98
CA HIS A 94 -8.26 5.71 -15.13
C HIS A 94 -6.77 5.96 -15.39
N ALA A 95 -5.95 4.90 -15.38
CA ALA A 95 -4.51 5.03 -15.61
C ALA A 95 -4.20 5.59 -17.01
N MET A 96 -4.90 5.10 -18.05
CA MET A 96 -4.73 5.60 -19.42
C MET A 96 -5.23 7.04 -19.57
N LYS A 97 -6.30 7.43 -18.86
CA LYS A 97 -6.76 8.84 -18.87
C LYS A 97 -5.73 9.77 -18.25
N ASP A 98 -5.11 9.41 -17.13
CA ASP A 98 -4.06 10.23 -16.52
C ASP A 98 -2.84 10.34 -17.44
N LEU A 99 -2.44 9.25 -18.10
CA LEU A 99 -1.39 9.25 -19.11
C LEU A 99 -1.71 10.20 -20.28
N GLU A 100 -2.91 10.12 -20.85
CA GLU A 100 -3.31 10.98 -21.98
C GLU A 100 -3.43 12.46 -21.59
N LEU A 101 -3.89 12.76 -20.36
CA LEU A 101 -3.92 14.11 -19.83
C LEU A 101 -2.50 14.67 -19.66
N MET A 102 -1.58 13.88 -19.11
CA MET A 102 -0.18 14.27 -18.96
C MET A 102 0.48 14.49 -20.32
N LYS A 103 0.32 13.57 -21.29
CA LYS A 103 0.85 13.71 -22.66
C LYS A 103 0.41 15.02 -23.31
N LYS A 104 -0.89 15.32 -23.23
CA LYS A 104 -1.46 16.55 -23.78
C LYS A 104 -0.85 17.79 -23.12
N GLN A 105 -0.68 17.77 -21.80
CA GLN A 105 -0.12 18.89 -21.06
C GLN A 105 1.37 19.08 -21.38
N ALA A 106 2.16 18.00 -21.39
CA ALA A 106 3.58 18.02 -21.74
C ALA A 106 3.81 18.58 -23.16
N ALA A 107 3.00 18.16 -24.14
CA ALA A 107 3.11 18.65 -25.51
C ALA A 107 2.82 20.16 -25.62
N ASN A 108 1.81 20.65 -24.90
CA ASN A 108 1.47 22.08 -24.88
C ASN A 108 2.58 22.90 -24.21
N ASP A 109 3.04 22.46 -23.04
CA ASP A 109 4.03 23.20 -22.25
C ASP A 109 5.42 23.17 -22.91
N ALA A 110 5.76 22.09 -23.62
CA ALA A 110 6.97 22.03 -24.45
C ALA A 110 6.90 23.01 -25.64
N ALA A 111 5.71 23.17 -26.24
CA ALA A 111 5.51 24.14 -27.31
C ALA A 111 5.63 25.59 -26.81
N ASP A 112 5.04 25.88 -25.65
CA ASP A 112 5.15 27.19 -24.98
C ASP A 112 6.60 27.48 -24.58
N ALA A 113 7.32 26.51 -24.01
CA ALA A 113 8.74 26.63 -23.66
C ALA A 113 9.62 26.99 -24.86
N LYS A 114 9.40 26.29 -25.98
CA LYS A 114 10.10 26.58 -27.24
C LYS A 114 9.81 27.98 -27.77
N LYS A 115 8.56 28.44 -27.65
CA LYS A 115 8.13 29.78 -28.08
C LYS A 115 8.74 30.88 -27.22
N ASP A 116 8.80 30.67 -25.92
CA ASP A 116 9.23 31.67 -24.94
C ASP A 116 10.73 31.59 -24.63
N GLY A 117 11.44 30.59 -25.18
CA GLY A 117 12.90 30.47 -25.15
C GLY A 117 13.47 29.97 -23.83
N TYR A 118 12.71 29.16 -23.08
CA TYR A 118 13.19 28.49 -21.87
C TYR A 118 13.28 26.97 -22.05
N GLU A 119 14.11 26.33 -21.22
CA GLU A 119 14.33 24.88 -21.25
C GLU A 119 13.09 24.14 -20.70
N PHE A 120 12.63 23.13 -21.45
CA PHE A 120 11.55 22.25 -21.03
C PHE A 120 12.12 20.99 -20.38
N ASN A 121 11.71 20.72 -19.14
CA ASN A 121 12.03 19.47 -18.46
C ASN A 121 10.93 18.45 -18.75
N PRO A 122 11.26 17.20 -19.13
CA PRO A 122 10.28 16.16 -19.38
C PRO A 122 9.38 15.92 -18.16
N TYR A 123 8.09 15.72 -18.42
CA TYR A 123 7.12 15.36 -17.38
C TYR A 123 7.22 13.87 -17.03
N GLU A 124 6.71 13.49 -15.88
CA GLU A 124 6.71 12.09 -15.45
C GLU A 124 5.34 11.69 -14.94
N VAL A 125 4.88 10.50 -15.32
CA VAL A 125 3.76 9.81 -14.67
C VAL A 125 4.18 8.41 -14.24
N ILE A 126 3.93 8.09 -12.98
CA ILE A 126 4.17 6.77 -12.41
C ILE A 126 2.87 6.27 -11.81
N VAL A 127 2.46 5.05 -12.16
CA VAL A 127 1.31 4.38 -11.53
C VAL A 127 1.80 3.11 -10.85
N LYS A 128 1.51 2.97 -9.57
CA LYS A 128 1.80 1.77 -8.76
C LYS A 128 0.53 1.30 -8.07
N TYR A 129 0.44 0.01 -7.77
CA TYR A 129 -0.63 -0.52 -6.95
C TYR A 129 -0.09 -1.34 -5.79
N GLU A 130 -0.88 -1.46 -4.74
CA GLU A 130 -0.61 -2.35 -3.61
C GLU A 130 -1.87 -3.12 -3.24
N VAL A 131 -1.70 -4.41 -2.91
CA VAL A 131 -2.78 -5.23 -2.37
C VAL A 131 -2.77 -5.11 -0.86
N LYS A 132 -3.86 -4.58 -0.29
CA LYS A 132 -4.02 -4.32 1.14
C LYS A 132 -4.78 -5.44 1.87
N ALA A 133 -5.70 -6.10 1.15
CA ALA A 133 -6.42 -7.31 1.57
C ALA A 133 -6.78 -8.19 0.36
N GLU A 134 -6.66 -9.51 0.48
CA GLU A 134 -6.74 -10.46 -0.65
C GLU A 134 -8.14 -11.06 -0.85
N GLY A 135 -9.10 -10.72 0.02
CA GLY A 135 -10.48 -11.20 -0.08
C GLY A 135 -10.67 -12.64 0.40
N GLY A 136 -9.72 -13.15 1.18
CA GLY A 136 -9.79 -14.48 1.79
C GLY A 136 -10.57 -14.51 3.10
N ALA A 137 -10.62 -15.69 3.74
CA ALA A 137 -11.31 -15.86 5.02
C ALA A 137 -10.73 -15.00 6.15
N THR A 138 -9.41 -14.78 6.15
CA THR A 138 -8.71 -13.91 7.09
C THR A 138 -9.08 -12.44 6.94
N ASP A 139 -9.53 -12.03 5.73
CA ASP A 139 -9.97 -10.68 5.44
C ASP A 139 -11.49 -10.53 5.55
N GLY A 140 -12.20 -11.55 6.06
CA GLY A 140 -13.66 -11.57 6.07
C GLY A 140 -14.28 -11.48 4.67
N GLY A 141 -13.57 -11.92 3.63
CA GLY A 141 -13.98 -11.77 2.24
C GLY A 141 -13.76 -10.37 1.65
N MET A 142 -13.13 -9.45 2.37
CA MET A 142 -12.84 -8.10 1.89
C MET A 142 -11.57 -8.08 1.05
N PHE A 143 -11.68 -7.73 -0.21
CA PHE A 143 -10.57 -7.44 -1.10
C PHE A 143 -10.34 -5.93 -1.14
N SER A 144 -9.09 -5.50 -1.03
CA SER A 144 -8.74 -4.08 -1.00
C SER A 144 -7.41 -3.83 -1.71
N ILE A 145 -7.39 -2.84 -2.60
CA ILE A 145 -6.17 -2.36 -3.27
C ILE A 145 -6.09 -0.84 -3.25
N THR A 146 -4.87 -0.32 -3.25
CA THR A 146 -4.56 1.08 -3.53
C THR A 146 -3.91 1.19 -4.90
N VAL A 147 -4.17 2.28 -5.61
CA VAL A 147 -3.48 2.69 -6.83
C VAL A 147 -2.96 4.10 -6.63
N GLU A 148 -1.66 4.26 -6.57
CA GLU A 148 -1.01 5.55 -6.45
C GLU A 148 -0.55 6.05 -7.83
N THR A 149 -1.03 7.23 -8.22
CA THR A 149 -0.59 7.95 -9.40
C THR A 149 0.25 9.14 -8.98
N TYR A 150 1.55 9.09 -9.28
CA TYR A 150 2.47 10.22 -9.15
C TYR A 150 2.58 10.95 -10.47
N VAL A 151 2.50 12.28 -10.43
CA VAL A 151 2.74 13.14 -11.59
C VAL A 151 3.73 14.24 -11.26
N TYR A 152 4.74 14.41 -12.11
CA TYR A 152 5.65 15.55 -12.09
C TYR A 152 5.48 16.38 -13.38
N THR A 153 5.09 17.64 -13.22
CA THR A 153 4.95 18.60 -14.33
C THR A 153 5.92 19.78 -14.19
N GLY A 154 7.11 19.53 -13.62
CA GLY A 154 8.08 20.57 -13.27
C GLY A 154 7.87 21.15 -11.85
N GLY A 155 8.85 21.93 -11.38
CA GLY A 155 8.85 22.52 -10.04
C GLY A 155 9.78 21.81 -9.06
N ALA A 156 9.57 22.02 -7.76
CA ALA A 156 10.42 21.43 -6.72
C ALA A 156 10.13 19.95 -6.47
N HIS A 157 8.90 19.49 -6.75
CA HIS A 157 8.45 18.12 -6.52
C HIS A 157 7.21 17.82 -7.38
N GLY A 158 6.89 16.53 -7.58
CA GLY A 158 5.62 16.11 -8.16
C GLY A 158 4.51 16.02 -7.11
N ILE A 159 3.38 15.42 -7.48
CA ILE A 159 2.25 15.20 -6.59
C ILE A 159 1.69 13.81 -6.79
N SER A 160 1.35 13.14 -5.69
CA SER A 160 0.70 11.83 -5.70
C SER A 160 -0.79 11.95 -5.40
N ARG A 161 -1.59 11.09 -6.04
CA ARG A 161 -2.97 10.78 -5.69
C ARG A 161 -3.09 9.29 -5.41
N THR A 162 -3.79 8.90 -4.35
CA THR A 162 -4.09 7.51 -4.03
C THR A 162 -5.57 7.21 -4.25
N ASP A 163 -5.87 6.38 -5.24
CA ASP A 163 -7.20 5.83 -5.49
C ASP A 163 -7.36 4.50 -4.74
N THR A 164 -8.48 4.31 -4.05
CA THR A 164 -8.73 3.12 -3.22
C THR A 164 -9.91 2.31 -3.73
N TYR A 165 -9.76 0.98 -3.80
CA TYR A 165 -10.82 0.08 -4.27
C TYR A 165 -11.07 -1.02 -3.25
N ASN A 166 -12.28 -1.04 -2.67
CA ASN A 166 -12.68 -1.99 -1.63
C ASN A 166 -13.91 -2.79 -2.08
N VAL A 167 -13.82 -4.11 -2.03
CA VAL A 167 -14.83 -5.02 -2.58
C VAL A 167 -15.07 -6.16 -1.60
N LEU A 168 -16.33 -6.44 -1.29
CA LEU A 168 -16.72 -7.67 -0.62
C LEU A 168 -16.83 -8.79 -1.68
N ASN A 169 -15.91 -9.75 -1.63
CA ASN A 169 -15.76 -10.83 -2.60
C ASN A 169 -16.77 -11.98 -2.34
N GLN A 170 -17.98 -11.79 -2.83
CA GLN A 170 -19.10 -12.72 -2.76
C GLN A 170 -19.72 -12.90 -4.16
N ASP A 171 -20.71 -13.80 -4.31
CA ASP A 171 -21.28 -14.14 -5.62
C ASP A 171 -21.86 -12.91 -6.36
N ALA A 172 -22.44 -11.97 -5.61
CA ALA A 172 -22.77 -10.63 -6.08
C ALA A 172 -21.85 -9.63 -5.38
N ALA A 173 -20.73 -9.30 -6.02
CA ALA A 173 -19.72 -8.43 -5.42
C ALA A 173 -20.32 -7.08 -5.03
N LYS A 174 -19.92 -6.57 -3.87
CA LYS A 174 -20.40 -5.29 -3.35
C LYS A 174 -19.22 -4.37 -3.09
N ARG A 175 -19.27 -3.15 -3.60
CA ARG A 175 -18.34 -2.10 -3.17
C ARG A 175 -18.56 -1.80 -1.70
N ILE A 176 -17.48 -1.80 -0.92
CA ILE A 176 -17.53 -1.50 0.51
C ILE A 176 -17.49 0.01 0.69
N GLU A 177 -18.41 0.55 1.49
CA GLU A 177 -18.41 1.94 1.94
C GLU A 177 -18.17 2.00 3.46
N LEU A 178 -17.69 3.14 3.98
CA LEU A 178 -17.42 3.30 5.43
C LEU A 178 -18.67 3.03 6.29
N LYS A 179 -19.86 3.42 5.81
CA LYS A 179 -21.13 3.14 6.48
C LYS A 179 -21.45 1.65 6.59
N ASP A 180 -20.96 0.82 5.66
CA ASP A 180 -21.13 -0.64 5.72
C ASP A 180 -20.29 -1.25 6.85
N LEU A 181 -19.18 -0.59 7.20
CA LEU A 181 -18.21 -1.05 8.19
C LEU A 181 -18.55 -0.57 9.60
N PHE A 182 -18.95 0.70 9.73
CA PHE A 182 -19.13 1.38 11.03
C PHE A 182 -20.59 1.76 11.33
N GLY A 183 -21.53 1.45 10.44
CA GLY A 183 -22.96 1.75 10.63
C GLY A 183 -23.32 3.22 10.35
N ALA A 184 -24.48 3.64 10.85
CA ALA A 184 -25.04 4.97 10.57
C ALA A 184 -24.17 6.12 11.10
N ASP A 185 -23.52 5.92 12.26
CA ASP A 185 -22.71 6.94 12.93
C ASP A 185 -21.22 6.88 12.53
N TYR A 186 -20.92 6.34 11.35
CA TYR A 186 -19.55 6.11 10.88
C TYR A 186 -18.69 7.38 10.90
N LYS A 187 -19.22 8.52 10.45
CA LYS A 187 -18.49 9.80 10.45
C LYS A 187 -18.09 10.22 11.84
N GLN A 188 -19.03 10.20 12.78
CA GLN A 188 -18.75 10.59 14.17
C GLN A 188 -17.68 9.69 14.80
N THR A 189 -17.74 8.38 14.52
CA THR A 189 -16.78 7.39 15.03
C THR A 189 -15.39 7.65 14.48
N ILE A 190 -15.28 7.84 13.15
CA ILE A 190 -14.01 8.05 12.45
C ILE A 190 -13.43 9.42 12.78
N ASP A 191 -14.22 10.49 12.72
CA ASP A 191 -13.79 11.86 13.01
C ASP A 191 -13.27 11.99 14.43
N LYS A 192 -13.94 11.33 15.39
CA LYS A 192 -13.47 11.29 16.77
C LYS A 192 -12.09 10.63 16.85
N HIS A 193 -11.91 9.46 16.23
CA HIS A 193 -10.65 8.75 16.24
C HIS A 193 -9.52 9.58 15.61
N ILE A 194 -9.76 10.18 14.44
CA ILE A 194 -8.78 11.00 13.73
C ILE A 194 -8.40 12.23 14.56
N LYS A 195 -9.38 12.92 15.18
CA LYS A 195 -9.11 14.06 16.09
C LYS A 195 -8.25 13.64 17.29
N ASP A 196 -8.56 12.49 17.88
CA ASP A 196 -7.79 11.95 19.01
C ASP A 196 -6.34 11.58 18.58
N GLU A 197 -6.13 11.09 17.35
CA GLU A 197 -4.77 10.83 16.81
C GLU A 197 -4.01 12.12 16.46
N ILE A 198 -4.64 13.09 15.79
CA ILE A 198 -4.04 14.40 15.46
C ILE A 198 -3.61 15.12 16.73
N ALA A 199 -4.41 15.07 17.79
CA ALA A 199 -4.12 15.74 19.07
C ALA A 199 -2.86 15.19 19.76
N LYS A 200 -2.38 13.99 19.42
CA LYS A 200 -1.13 13.43 19.95
C LYS A 200 0.10 14.04 19.29
N HIS A 201 -0.03 14.56 18.07
CA HIS A 201 1.06 15.09 17.26
C HIS A 201 0.64 16.37 16.50
N PRO A 202 0.17 17.42 17.21
CA PRO A 202 -0.46 18.57 16.55
C PRO A 202 0.48 19.35 15.62
N ASP A 203 1.80 19.27 15.83
CA ASP A 203 2.81 19.97 15.02
C ASP A 203 2.98 19.36 13.60
N ASP A 204 2.53 18.12 13.39
CA ASP A 204 2.62 17.43 12.10
C ASP A 204 1.49 17.84 11.12
N TYR A 205 0.45 18.51 11.64
CA TYR A 205 -0.80 18.81 10.94
C TYR A 205 -1.06 20.33 10.86
N PHE A 206 -1.90 20.73 9.92
CA PHE A 206 -2.36 22.11 9.88
C PHE A 206 -3.27 22.41 11.08
N LYS A 207 -3.05 23.57 11.69
CA LYS A 207 -3.96 24.08 12.70
C LYS A 207 -5.37 24.22 12.08
N ASP A 208 -6.35 23.60 12.73
CA ASP A 208 -7.74 23.53 12.25
C ASP A 208 -7.90 22.88 10.85
N GLY A 209 -6.92 22.08 10.40
CA GLY A 209 -6.91 21.48 9.07
C GLY A 209 -7.85 20.29 8.86
N PHE A 210 -8.31 19.65 9.94
CA PHE A 210 -9.22 18.51 9.86
C PHE A 210 -10.64 18.91 10.31
N GLU A 211 -11.54 19.07 9.34
CA GLU A 211 -12.95 19.43 9.58
C GLU A 211 -13.87 18.21 9.74
N GLY A 212 -13.41 17.03 9.30
CA GLY A 212 -14.16 15.78 9.29
C GLY A 212 -14.02 15.05 7.96
N ILE A 213 -14.35 13.76 7.93
CA ILE A 213 -14.34 12.96 6.70
C ILE A 213 -15.55 13.27 5.81
N VAL A 214 -15.37 13.11 4.50
CA VAL A 214 -16.47 13.19 3.52
C VAL A 214 -17.09 11.81 3.25
N ASP A 215 -18.29 11.74 2.65
CA ASP A 215 -18.96 10.46 2.34
C ASP A 215 -18.12 9.57 1.42
N THR A 216 -17.32 10.18 0.55
CA THR A 216 -16.46 9.52 -0.42
C THR A 216 -14.99 9.52 0.01
N GLN A 217 -14.70 9.64 1.32
CA GLN A 217 -13.32 9.65 1.82
C GLN A 217 -12.58 8.38 1.36
N SER A 218 -11.36 8.55 0.85
CA SER A 218 -10.50 7.43 0.47
C SER A 218 -10.15 6.59 1.69
N PHE A 219 -10.27 5.28 1.56
CA PHE A 219 -9.87 4.34 2.60
C PHE A 219 -9.51 2.99 2.01
N TYR A 220 -8.72 2.20 2.71
CA TYR A 220 -8.48 0.80 2.34
C TYR A 220 -8.67 -0.12 3.55
N ILE A 221 -8.85 -1.43 3.30
CA ILE A 221 -8.94 -2.44 4.36
C ILE A 221 -7.57 -3.05 4.56
N HIS A 222 -7.09 -3.04 5.79
CA HIS A 222 -5.83 -3.69 6.15
C HIS A 222 -5.87 -4.16 7.59
N GLN A 223 -5.52 -5.43 7.82
CA GLN A 223 -5.35 -6.01 9.16
C GLN A 223 -6.50 -5.69 10.14
N GLY A 224 -7.74 -5.93 9.71
CA GLY A 224 -8.92 -5.72 10.55
C GLY A 224 -9.27 -4.26 10.84
N SER A 225 -8.67 -3.31 10.10
CA SER A 225 -8.95 -1.87 10.19
C SER A 225 -9.36 -1.31 8.84
N ALA A 226 -10.16 -0.23 8.88
CA ALA A 226 -10.29 0.69 7.76
C ALA A 226 -9.22 1.79 7.93
N VAL A 227 -8.32 1.90 6.98
CA VAL A 227 -7.28 2.95 6.98
C VAL A 227 -7.76 4.11 6.12
N ILE A 228 -8.03 5.24 6.75
CA ILE A 228 -8.47 6.48 6.09
C ILE A 228 -7.26 7.20 5.54
N VAL A 229 -7.32 7.61 4.27
CA VAL A 229 -6.22 8.24 3.54
C VAL A 229 -6.57 9.69 3.23
N PHE A 230 -5.64 10.60 3.50
CA PHE A 230 -5.71 12.01 3.13
C PHE A 230 -4.67 12.33 2.07
N ALA A 231 -5.05 13.12 1.07
CA ALA A 231 -4.15 13.57 0.02
C ALA A 231 -3.04 14.48 0.56
N PRO A 232 -1.91 14.64 -0.16
CA PRO A 232 -0.90 15.63 0.21
C PRO A 232 -1.54 17.02 0.32
N TYR A 233 -1.16 17.80 1.34
CA TYR A 233 -1.71 19.13 1.65
C TYR A 233 -3.17 19.16 2.11
N GLU A 234 -3.87 18.02 2.27
CA GLU A 234 -5.28 18.04 2.68
C GLU A 234 -5.42 18.50 4.14
N ILE A 235 -4.67 17.87 5.05
CA ILE A 235 -4.71 18.19 6.49
C ILE A 235 -3.33 18.46 7.10
N ALA A 236 -2.26 18.32 6.32
CA ALA A 236 -0.87 18.43 6.76
C ALA A 236 0.05 18.96 5.65
N PRO A 237 1.21 19.55 5.98
CA PRO A 237 2.21 19.96 4.99
C PRO A 237 2.70 18.77 4.15
N TYR A 238 3.24 19.05 2.95
CA TYR A 238 3.80 18.02 2.05
C TYR A 238 4.85 17.12 2.70
N SER A 239 5.65 17.65 3.62
CA SER A 239 6.68 16.91 4.34
C SER A 239 6.13 15.77 5.19
N THR A 240 4.85 15.83 5.57
CA THR A 240 4.13 14.78 6.29
C THR A 240 3.70 13.65 5.35
N GLY A 241 3.74 13.85 4.03
CA GLY A 241 3.32 12.89 3.03
C GLY A 241 1.80 12.82 2.90
N MET A 242 1.25 11.61 2.83
CA MET A 242 -0.18 11.33 2.81
C MET A 242 -0.60 10.80 4.19
N PRO A 243 -1.25 11.61 5.04
CA PRO A 243 -1.68 11.15 6.35
C PRO A 243 -2.64 9.96 6.26
N GLU A 244 -2.40 8.95 7.09
CA GLU A 244 -3.23 7.75 7.18
C GLU A 244 -3.62 7.46 8.63
N PHE A 245 -4.87 7.05 8.83
CA PHE A 245 -5.41 6.73 10.16
C PHE A 245 -6.12 5.37 10.13
N ALA A 246 -5.63 4.41 10.90
CA ALA A 246 -6.21 3.07 10.99
C ALA A 246 -7.29 3.01 12.07
N ILE A 247 -8.55 2.81 11.67
CA ILE A 247 -9.68 2.64 12.58
C ILE A 247 -10.08 1.16 12.62
N PRO A 248 -9.99 0.48 13.79
CA PRO A 248 -10.37 -0.92 13.93
C PRO A 248 -11.85 -1.17 13.58
N LEU A 249 -12.14 -2.27 12.89
CA LEU A 249 -13.51 -2.62 12.49
C LEU A 249 -14.35 -3.15 13.68
N PRO A 250 -15.65 -2.78 13.81
CA PRO A 250 -16.47 -3.13 14.98
C PRO A 250 -16.81 -4.62 15.17
N ASN A 251 -16.94 -5.39 14.08
CA ASN A 251 -17.51 -6.75 14.09
C ASN A 251 -16.52 -7.85 13.67
N GLN A 252 -15.23 -7.55 13.62
CA GLN A 252 -14.23 -8.61 13.59
C GLN A 252 -14.09 -9.09 15.03
N ALA A 253 -14.78 -10.20 15.39
CA ALA A 253 -14.46 -10.91 16.62
C ALA A 253 -12.96 -11.11 16.62
N GLN A 254 -12.27 -10.57 17.63
CA GLN A 254 -10.89 -10.95 17.92
C GLN A 254 -10.90 -12.48 18.01
N THR A 255 -10.46 -13.14 16.95
CA THR A 255 -10.39 -14.60 16.92
C THR A 255 -9.42 -14.96 18.05
N PRO A 256 -9.84 -15.71 19.08
CA PRO A 256 -8.91 -16.19 20.09
C PRO A 256 -8.00 -17.21 19.40
N GLY A 257 -6.84 -16.73 18.97
CA GLY A 257 -5.96 -17.41 18.01
C GLY A 257 -5.24 -16.45 17.04
N ALA A 258 -5.73 -15.23 16.89
CA ALA A 258 -5.06 -14.11 16.22
C ALA A 258 -4.26 -13.21 17.21
N ASP A 259 -4.29 -13.51 18.51
CA ASP A 259 -3.62 -12.74 19.58
C ASP A 259 -2.10 -12.97 19.69
N ALA A 260 -1.46 -13.43 18.62
CA ALA A 260 0.00 -13.51 18.54
C ALA A 260 0.54 -12.87 17.26
N ARG A 261 0.01 -11.70 16.85
CA ARG A 261 0.73 -10.75 15.98
C ARG A 261 0.09 -9.37 16.01
N SER A 262 0.96 -8.37 16.16
CA SER A 262 0.75 -6.92 16.00
C SER A 262 -0.29 -6.27 16.94
N LYS A 263 0.12 -6.03 18.19
CA LYS A 263 -0.12 -4.67 18.72
C LYS A 263 0.70 -3.72 17.84
N PRO A 264 0.15 -2.62 17.29
CA PRO A 264 0.96 -1.66 16.55
C PRO A 264 2.02 -1.10 17.51
N HIS A 265 3.28 -1.47 17.30
CA HIS A 265 4.36 -0.88 18.07
C HIS A 265 4.80 0.39 17.36
N THR A 266 4.83 1.50 18.10
CA THR A 266 5.45 2.73 17.60
C THR A 266 6.95 2.54 17.59
N LEU A 267 7.60 2.70 16.43
CA LEU A 267 9.04 2.58 16.29
C LEU A 267 9.68 3.97 16.30
N VAL A 268 10.53 4.22 17.29
CA VAL A 268 11.26 5.49 17.46
C VAL A 268 12.74 5.20 17.32
N VAL A 269 13.39 5.78 16.31
CA VAL A 269 14.82 5.62 16.07
C VAL A 269 15.50 6.97 16.18
N ASN A 270 16.51 7.08 17.06
CA ASN A 270 17.19 8.36 17.35
C ASN A 270 16.23 9.51 17.71
N GLY A 271 15.12 9.19 18.39
CA GLY A 271 14.10 10.17 18.78
C GLY A 271 13.11 10.54 17.66
N LYS A 272 13.28 10.02 16.44
CA LYS A 272 12.35 10.21 15.32
C LYS A 272 11.41 9.00 15.22
N LYS A 273 10.10 9.24 15.24
CA LYS A 273 9.09 8.22 14.96
C LYS A 273 9.10 7.88 13.47
N LEU A 274 9.21 6.60 13.13
CA LEU A 274 9.11 6.13 11.75
C LEU A 274 7.63 6.04 11.33
N SER A 275 7.33 6.45 10.08
CA SER A 275 5.99 6.35 9.50
C SER A 275 5.51 4.90 9.48
N ILE A 276 4.19 4.66 9.52
CA ILE A 276 3.60 3.31 9.57
C ILE A 276 4.06 2.48 8.35
N ILE A 277 4.23 3.09 7.19
CA ILE A 277 4.73 2.45 5.97
C ILE A 277 6.22 2.06 6.11
N ASP A 278 7.02 2.85 6.82
CA ASP A 278 8.47 2.63 6.96
C ASP A 278 8.87 1.94 8.26
N GLY A 279 7.96 1.80 9.22
CA GLY A 279 8.26 1.45 10.61
C GLY A 279 7.33 0.40 11.21
N THR A 280 6.52 -0.29 10.41
CA THR A 280 5.64 -1.35 10.94
C THR A 280 6.49 -2.45 11.56
N VAL A 281 6.30 -2.66 12.85
CA VAL A 281 6.91 -3.76 13.60
C VAL A 281 6.00 -4.97 13.47
N TYR A 282 6.54 -6.09 13.00
CA TYR A 282 5.82 -7.35 13.03
C TYR A 282 6.27 -8.19 14.21
N THR A 283 5.44 -9.14 14.59
CA THR A 283 5.90 -10.27 15.38
C THR A 283 6.02 -11.46 14.44
N ASP A 284 6.87 -12.40 14.79
CA ASP A 284 7.09 -13.76 14.35
C ASP A 284 5.93 -14.75 14.44
N ALA A 285 5.85 -15.84 13.66
CA ALA A 285 4.99 -16.97 14.01
C ALA A 285 5.52 -17.69 15.27
N LYS A 286 6.80 -17.49 15.58
CA LYS A 286 7.50 -17.93 16.79
C LYS A 286 7.49 -16.88 17.91
N GLY A 287 6.81 -15.75 17.73
CA GLY A 287 6.79 -14.66 18.73
C GLY A 287 7.96 -13.67 18.66
N THR A 288 8.88 -13.81 17.71
CA THR A 288 10.04 -12.90 17.55
C THR A 288 9.62 -11.55 16.99
N VAL A 289 9.93 -10.44 17.65
CA VAL A 289 9.67 -9.11 17.09
C VAL A 289 10.61 -8.86 15.90
N THR A 290 10.08 -8.46 14.75
CA THR A 290 10.85 -8.10 13.55
C THR A 290 10.54 -6.67 13.11
N VAL A 291 11.54 -5.99 12.55
CA VAL A 291 11.46 -4.58 12.16
C VAL A 291 12.07 -4.37 10.77
N PRO A 292 11.68 -3.32 10.02
CA PRO A 292 12.18 -3.08 8.68
C PRO A 292 13.65 -2.68 8.74
N LEU A 293 14.51 -3.50 8.13
CA LEU A 293 15.97 -3.34 8.19
C LEU A 293 16.40 -1.97 7.70
N ARG A 294 15.91 -1.56 6.52
CA ARG A 294 16.34 -0.34 5.86
C ARG A 294 16.03 0.91 6.67
N SER A 295 14.76 1.10 7.02
CA SER A 295 14.30 2.30 7.71
C SER A 295 14.97 2.51 9.07
N VAL A 296 15.17 1.42 9.82
CA VAL A 296 15.83 1.50 11.13
C VAL A 296 17.33 1.74 10.96
N ALA A 297 18.01 0.98 10.10
CA ALA A 297 19.45 1.09 9.93
C ALA A 297 19.87 2.44 9.33
N GLU A 298 19.16 2.96 8.32
CA GLU A 298 19.41 4.28 7.75
C GLU A 298 19.20 5.38 8.81
N SER A 299 18.17 5.26 9.65
CA SER A 299 17.93 6.20 10.76
C SER A 299 19.00 6.14 11.86
N LEU A 300 19.67 5.00 12.01
CA LEU A 300 20.86 4.85 12.86
C LEU A 300 22.15 5.34 12.18
N GLY A 301 22.08 5.79 10.93
CA GLY A 301 23.21 6.32 10.16
C GLY A 301 24.03 5.27 9.41
N TYR A 302 23.46 4.09 9.13
CA TYR A 302 24.08 3.11 8.24
C TYR A 302 23.73 3.38 6.78
N GLU A 303 24.71 3.24 5.90
CA GLU A 303 24.51 3.15 4.46
C GLU A 303 24.22 1.71 4.07
N LEU A 304 23.21 1.50 3.22
CA LEU A 304 22.77 0.17 2.80
C LEU A 304 23.03 -0.04 1.31
N LYS A 305 23.59 -1.20 0.97
CA LYS A 305 23.79 -1.62 -0.42
C LYS A 305 23.19 -2.99 -0.65
N TRP A 306 22.32 -3.10 -1.66
CA TRP A 306 21.82 -4.39 -2.10
C TRP A 306 22.89 -5.14 -2.90
N ASN A 307 23.10 -6.40 -2.55
CA ASN A 307 23.95 -7.35 -3.26
C ASN A 307 23.05 -8.43 -3.88
N ALA A 308 22.76 -8.29 -5.17
CA ALA A 308 21.85 -9.18 -5.89
C ALA A 308 22.39 -10.62 -6.00
N GLU A 309 23.71 -10.80 -6.16
CA GLU A 309 24.35 -12.11 -6.27
C GLU A 309 24.22 -12.91 -4.97
N GLN A 310 24.34 -12.25 -3.82
CA GLN A 310 24.22 -12.89 -2.50
C GLN A 310 22.81 -12.83 -1.91
N GLN A 311 21.86 -12.20 -2.60
CA GLN A 311 20.52 -11.83 -2.09
C GLN A 311 20.59 -11.23 -0.68
N ALA A 312 21.44 -10.22 -0.54
CA ALA A 312 21.83 -9.68 0.75
C ALA A 312 21.83 -8.15 0.78
N VAL A 313 21.64 -7.60 1.97
CA VAL A 313 21.85 -6.17 2.25
C VAL A 313 23.15 -6.04 3.04
N GLU A 314 24.10 -5.31 2.48
CA GLU A 314 25.30 -4.87 3.19
C GLU A 314 25.01 -3.55 3.92
N LEU A 315 25.47 -3.44 5.17
CA LEU A 315 25.32 -2.27 6.02
C LEU A 315 26.71 -1.75 6.39
N GLN A 316 26.93 -0.45 6.24
CA GLN A 316 28.19 0.21 6.61
C GLN A 316 27.92 1.47 7.43
N LYS A 317 28.62 1.64 8.55
CA LYS A 317 28.68 2.90 9.32
C LYS A 317 30.07 3.05 9.91
N GLU A 318 30.81 4.07 9.46
CA GLU A 318 32.21 4.28 9.85
C GLU A 318 33.05 2.99 9.67
N ALA A 319 33.61 2.42 10.74
CA ALA A 319 34.36 1.15 10.72
C ALA A 319 33.48 -0.10 10.91
N GLN A 320 32.19 0.06 11.16
CA GLN A 320 31.25 -1.04 11.38
C GLN A 320 30.70 -1.56 10.05
N TRP A 321 30.77 -2.88 9.86
CA TRP A 321 30.23 -3.56 8.69
C TRP A 321 29.39 -4.77 9.09
N SER A 322 28.25 -4.95 8.44
CA SER A 322 27.40 -6.12 8.58
C SER A 322 26.79 -6.52 7.23
N ILE A 323 26.36 -7.77 7.13
CA ILE A 323 25.61 -8.29 5.98
C ILE A 323 24.43 -9.12 6.47
N VAL A 324 23.26 -8.86 5.89
CA VAL A 324 22.01 -9.57 6.18
C VAL A 324 21.59 -10.31 4.92
N ARG A 325 21.51 -11.64 4.98
CA ARG A 325 21.17 -12.50 3.83
C ARG A 325 19.73 -12.98 3.92
N MET A 326 18.99 -12.85 2.83
CA MET A 326 17.60 -13.32 2.78
C MET A 326 17.53 -14.82 3.09
N GLY A 327 16.62 -15.22 3.99
CA GLY A 327 16.35 -16.61 4.33
C GLY A 327 17.41 -17.32 5.16
N LYS A 328 18.49 -16.64 5.59
CA LYS A 328 19.55 -17.24 6.42
C LYS A 328 19.62 -16.60 7.80
N ASP A 329 19.44 -17.40 8.84
CA ASP A 329 19.60 -16.99 10.25
C ASP A 329 21.09 -16.94 10.64
N GLU A 330 21.84 -16.08 9.92
CA GLU A 330 23.29 -15.92 10.04
C GLU A 330 23.61 -14.42 9.95
N TYR A 331 23.85 -13.79 11.10
CA TYR A 331 24.14 -12.37 11.20
C TYR A 331 25.61 -12.14 11.54
N VAL A 332 26.25 -11.22 10.82
CA VAL A 332 27.71 -11.00 10.90
C VAL A 332 27.98 -9.56 11.26
N MET A 333 28.81 -9.33 12.28
CA MET A 333 29.38 -8.01 12.58
C MET A 333 30.89 -8.04 12.36
N ASN A 334 31.43 -7.04 11.65
CA ASN A 334 32.87 -6.84 11.44
C ASN A 334 33.63 -8.10 10.98
N LYS A 335 33.01 -8.90 10.10
CA LYS A 335 33.56 -10.17 9.57
C LYS A 335 33.89 -11.23 10.64
N MET A 336 33.28 -11.13 11.82
CA MET A 336 33.36 -12.16 12.85
C MET A 336 32.51 -13.39 12.48
N ALA A 337 32.62 -14.45 13.27
CA ALA A 337 31.79 -15.65 13.11
C ALA A 337 30.28 -15.28 13.14
N PRO A 338 29.45 -15.85 12.25
CA PRO A 338 28.02 -15.59 12.24
C PRO A 338 27.35 -15.97 13.55
N VAL A 339 26.38 -15.15 13.97
CA VAL A 339 25.51 -15.38 15.12
C VAL A 339 24.09 -15.68 14.61
N SER A 340 23.45 -16.71 15.17
CA SER A 340 22.02 -17.01 14.92
C SER A 340 21.16 -16.30 15.94
N LEU A 341 20.05 -15.70 15.48
CA LEU A 341 19.09 -14.98 16.31
C LEU A 341 17.73 -15.70 16.40
N GLY A 342 17.63 -16.92 15.85
CA GLY A 342 16.44 -17.78 15.91
C GLY A 342 15.39 -17.49 14.83
N THR A 343 15.56 -16.40 14.09
CA THR A 343 14.67 -15.95 13.02
C THR A 343 15.51 -15.42 11.86
N ALA A 344 15.33 -16.00 10.67
CA ALA A 344 15.98 -15.57 9.45
C ALA A 344 15.35 -14.28 8.88
N PRO A 345 16.11 -13.45 8.16
CA PRO A 345 15.57 -12.29 7.46
C PRO A 345 14.58 -12.71 6.38
N ALA A 346 13.49 -11.98 6.25
CA ALA A 346 12.47 -12.21 5.24
C ALA A 346 12.15 -10.91 4.50
N ILE A 347 11.79 -11.03 3.22
CA ILE A 347 11.27 -9.91 2.45
C ILE A 347 9.75 -10.01 2.46
N ASN A 348 9.05 -8.94 2.83
CA ASN A 348 7.59 -8.90 2.78
C ASN A 348 7.09 -8.75 1.33
N SER A 349 5.77 -8.81 1.15
CA SER A 349 5.13 -8.59 -0.16
C SER A 349 5.43 -7.22 -0.77
N GLU A 350 5.89 -6.25 0.01
CA GLU A 350 6.30 -4.90 -0.42
C GLU A 350 7.78 -4.80 -0.83
N GLY A 351 8.55 -5.90 -0.82
CA GLY A 351 9.97 -5.89 -1.15
C GLY A 351 10.89 -5.35 -0.03
N LYS A 352 10.35 -5.11 1.17
CA LYS A 352 11.11 -4.63 2.33
C LYS A 352 11.68 -5.81 3.11
N MET A 353 12.97 -5.76 3.42
CA MET A 353 13.64 -6.75 4.24
C MET A 353 13.38 -6.49 5.72
N TYR A 354 12.91 -7.52 6.42
CA TYR A 354 12.67 -7.53 7.85
C TYR A 354 13.69 -8.42 8.55
N VAL A 355 14.14 -7.96 9.71
CA VAL A 355 15.08 -8.68 10.59
C VAL A 355 14.55 -8.71 12.02
N PRO A 356 14.98 -9.66 12.86
CA PRO A 356 14.68 -9.66 14.29
C PRO A 356 15.11 -8.37 14.95
N LEU A 357 14.35 -7.88 15.92
CA LEU A 357 14.72 -6.71 16.72
C LEU A 357 16.10 -6.91 17.39
N ALA A 358 16.40 -8.15 17.78
CA ALA A 358 17.69 -8.56 18.34
C ALA A 358 18.88 -8.30 17.39
N PHE A 359 18.66 -8.15 16.09
CA PHE A 359 19.73 -7.73 15.17
C PHE A 359 20.32 -6.38 15.58
N PHE A 360 19.49 -5.44 15.98
CA PHE A 360 19.94 -4.10 16.36
C PHE A 360 20.67 -4.11 17.72
N SER A 361 20.18 -4.85 18.72
CA SER A 361 20.83 -4.94 20.03
C SER A 361 22.07 -5.84 20.03
N ASP A 362 22.01 -6.99 19.38
CA ASP A 362 23.00 -8.06 19.58
C ASP A 362 24.09 -8.03 18.50
N ILE A 363 23.77 -7.54 17.29
CA ILE A 363 24.71 -7.46 16.18
C ILE A 363 25.23 -6.02 16.03
N LEU A 364 24.33 -5.05 15.88
CA LEU A 364 24.71 -3.64 15.71
C LEU A 364 25.04 -2.92 17.02
N LYS A 365 24.75 -3.54 18.18
CA LYS A 365 25.01 -2.99 19.53
C LYS A 365 24.29 -1.66 19.80
N ALA A 366 23.13 -1.44 19.19
CA ALA A 366 22.25 -0.31 19.47
C ALA A 366 21.53 -0.47 20.82
N ASP A 367 21.17 0.64 21.47
CA ASP A 367 20.35 0.64 22.68
C ASP A 367 18.88 0.43 22.29
N VAL A 368 18.33 -0.74 22.62
CA VAL A 368 16.95 -1.11 22.30
C VAL A 368 16.12 -1.20 23.57
N LYS A 369 15.02 -0.44 23.63
CA LYS A 369 14.05 -0.46 24.73
C LYS A 369 12.64 -0.69 24.21
N SER A 370 11.87 -1.51 24.92
CA SER A 370 10.46 -1.77 24.62
C SER A 370 9.62 -1.46 25.84
N GLU A 371 8.78 -0.42 25.76
CA GLU A 371 7.90 0.02 26.84
C GLU A 371 6.52 0.37 26.29
N ALA A 372 5.47 -0.19 26.90
CA ALA A 372 4.06 0.16 26.64
C ALA A 372 3.66 0.23 25.14
N GLY A 373 4.20 -0.65 24.29
CA GLY A 373 3.91 -0.66 22.85
C GLY A 373 4.74 0.33 22.02
N THR A 374 5.81 0.89 22.59
CA THR A 374 6.81 1.68 21.86
C THR A 374 8.16 0.99 21.91
N ILE A 375 8.78 0.81 20.74
CA ILE A 375 10.15 0.33 20.61
C ILE A 375 11.03 1.52 20.29
N THR A 376 12.00 1.80 21.17
CA THR A 376 13.00 2.85 20.97
C THR A 376 14.35 2.22 20.65
N ILE A 377 15.00 2.69 19.60
CA ILE A 377 16.33 2.26 19.16
C ILE A 377 17.24 3.49 19.06
N ARG A 378 18.42 3.45 19.68
CA ARG A 378 19.42 4.54 19.67
C ARG A 378 20.82 4.04 19.38
#